data_AF-A0A353B191-F1
#
_entry.id   AF-A0A353B191-F1
#
_cell.length_a   1.000
_cell.length_b   1.000
_cell.length_c   1.000
_cell.angle_alpha   90.00
_cell.angle_beta   90.00
_cell.angle_gamma   90.00
#
_symmetry.space_group_name_H-M   'P 1'
#
loop_
_entity.id
_entity.type
_entity.pdbx_description
1 polymer ?
#
loop_
_entity_poly.entity_id
_entity_poly.type
_entity_poly.pdbx_seq_one_letter_code
_entity_poly.pdbx_strand_id
1 'polypeptide(L)' 'MNRRLTRISKYLTFILRHQPESIGLQLDADRWARVDELVRSANASGKSLTEAQVRDVVAQNELQIFALSEDGSRIRAQ' A
#
# COMPACT_ATOMS: atom_id res chain seq x y z
N MET A 1 11.71 -9.49 5.95
CA MET A 1 11.64 -8.65 4.72
C MET A 1 13.02 -8.26 4.20
N ASN A 2 13.20 -8.23 2.88
CA ASN A 2 14.41 -7.69 2.23
C ASN A 2 14.38 -6.13 2.21
N ARG A 3 15.54 -5.45 2.08
CA ARG A 3 15.69 -3.98 2.10
C ARG A 3 14.71 -3.26 1.18
N ARG A 4 14.42 -3.81 -0.01
CA ARG A 4 13.45 -3.24 -0.95
C ARG A 4 12.03 -3.24 -0.39
N LEU A 5 11.58 -4.37 0.16
CA LEU A 5 10.25 -4.51 0.76
C LEU A 5 10.11 -3.64 2.02
N THR A 6 11.16 -3.50 2.82
CA THR A 6 11.17 -2.58 3.97
C THR A 6 10.95 -1.12 3.54
N ARG A 7 11.57 -0.69 2.43
CA ARG A 7 11.37 0.66 1.90
C ARG A 7 9.95 0.86 1.36
N ILE A 8 9.39 -0.16 0.70
CA ILE A 8 8.00 -0.15 0.24
C ILE A 8 7.05 -0.10 1.43
N SER A 9 7.25 -0.93 2.46
CA SER A 9 6.44 -0.92 3.67
C SER A 9 6.42 0.45 4.34
N LYS A 10 7.58 1.08 4.56
CA LYS A 10 7.63 2.46 5.11
C LYS A 10 6.85 3.46 4.24
N TYR A 11 6.97 3.34 2.93
CA TYR A 11 6.25 4.18 1.99
C TYR A 11 4.74 3.94 2.05
N LEU A 12 4.29 2.68 2.09
CA LEU A 12 2.88 2.32 2.20
C LEU A 12 2.29 2.80 3.52
N THR A 13 3.00 2.66 4.64
CA THR A 13 2.56 3.23 5.92
C THR A 13 2.39 4.75 5.81
N PHE A 14 3.34 5.44 5.18
CA PHE A 14 3.27 6.89 5.00
C PHE A 14 2.07 7.31 4.15
N ILE A 15 1.90 6.70 2.98
CA ILE A 15 0.79 7.02 2.07
C ILE A 15 -0.56 6.64 2.66
N LEU A 16 -0.73 5.45 3.22
CA LEU A 16 -2.02 4.97 3.70
C LEU A 16 -2.45 5.60 5.04
N ARG A 17 -1.52 6.03 5.90
CA ARG A 17 -1.85 6.66 7.19
C ARG A 17 -1.76 8.19 7.20
N HIS A 18 -0.89 8.78 6.39
CA HIS A 18 -0.58 10.21 6.51
C HIS A 18 -0.95 11.02 5.28
N GLN A 19 -0.70 10.51 4.07
CA GLN A 19 -0.81 11.37 2.88
C GLN A 19 -1.23 10.62 1.61
N PRO A 20 -2.44 10.03 1.56
CA PRO A 20 -2.92 9.33 0.38
C PRO A 20 -3.11 10.29 -0.81
N GLU A 21 -3.54 11.52 -0.52
CA GLU A 21 -3.71 12.60 -1.49
C GLU A 21 -2.41 13.03 -2.19
N SER A 22 -1.23 12.80 -1.60
CA SER A 22 0.06 13.15 -2.22
C SER A 22 0.32 12.41 -3.53
N ILE A 23 -0.32 11.27 -3.73
CA ILE A 23 -0.25 10.52 -4.99
C ILE A 23 -1.59 10.52 -5.73
N GLY A 24 -2.57 11.32 -5.28
CA GLY A 24 -3.93 11.29 -5.82
C GLY A 24 -4.71 10.03 -5.46
N LEU A 25 -4.29 9.30 -4.41
CA LEU A 25 -5.02 8.13 -3.93
C LEU A 25 -6.16 8.60 -3.03
N GLN A 26 -7.37 8.10 -3.29
CA GLN A 26 -8.51 8.32 -2.41
C GLN A 26 -8.77 7.06 -1.59
N LEU A 27 -8.93 7.25 -0.28
CA LEU A 27 -9.35 6.19 0.62
C LEU A 27 -10.87 6.21 0.74
N ASP A 28 -11.47 5.03 0.83
CA ASP A 28 -12.89 4.86 1.11
C ASP A 28 -13.22 5.21 2.58
N ALA A 29 -14.50 5.22 2.97
CA ALA A 29 -14.96 5.58 4.30
C ALA A 29 -14.29 4.75 5.42
N ASP A 30 -13.98 3.49 5.13
CA ASP A 30 -13.28 2.56 6.01
C ASP A 30 -11.75 2.60 5.91
N ARG A 31 -11.20 3.63 5.25
CA ARG A 31 -9.76 3.85 4.98
C ARG A 31 -9.12 2.76 4.10
N TRP A 32 -9.91 2.15 3.22
CA TRP A 32 -9.42 1.21 2.21
C TRP A 32 -9.01 1.92 0.93
N ALA A 33 -7.87 1.53 0.37
CA ALA A 33 -7.41 1.90 -0.96
C ALA A 33 -7.56 0.72 -1.92
N ARG A 34 -7.87 0.97 -3.20
CA ARG A 34 -7.72 -0.08 -4.23
C ARG A 34 -6.24 -0.31 -4.49
N VAL A 35 -5.81 -1.57 -4.54
CA VAL A 35 -4.40 -1.93 -4.76
C VAL A 35 -3.95 -1.49 -6.16
N ASP A 36 -4.79 -1.68 -7.18
CA ASP A 36 -4.50 -1.23 -8.54
C ASP A 36 -4.29 0.30 -8.61
N GLU A 37 -5.18 1.08 -7.99
CA GLU A 37 -5.04 2.55 -7.96
C GLU A 37 -3.81 2.99 -7.17
N LEU A 38 -3.52 2.36 -6.03
CA LEU A 38 -2.31 2.61 -5.26
C LEU A 38 -1.05 2.36 -6.10
N VAL A 39 -0.99 1.23 -6.81
CA VAL A 39 0.13 0.87 -7.67
C VAL A 39 0.26 1.87 -8.81
N ARG A 40 -0.83 2.19 -9.51
CA ARG A 40 -0.84 3.17 -10.60
C ARG A 40 -0.38 4.56 -10.12
N SER A 41 -0.95 5.04 -9.03
CA SER A 41 -0.66 6.35 -8.44
C SER A 41 0.78 6.45 -7.94
N ALA A 42 1.28 5.40 -7.26
CA ALA A 42 2.67 5.35 -6.83
C ALA A 42 3.64 5.37 -8.02
N ASN A 43 3.34 4.61 -9.09
CA ASN A 43 4.16 4.62 -10.30
C ASN A 43 4.09 5.96 -11.04
N ALA A 44 2.93 6.59 -11.11
CA ALA A 44 2.76 7.94 -11.66
C ALA A 44 3.56 9.00 -10.87
N SER A 45 3.67 8.83 -9.56
CA SER A 45 4.52 9.64 -8.68
C SER A 45 6.03 9.32 -8.79
N GLY A 46 6.43 8.42 -9.71
CA GLY A 46 7.84 8.05 -9.94
C GLY A 46 8.37 6.96 -9.01
N LYS A 47 7.50 6.17 -8.36
CA LYS A 47 7.93 4.94 -7.67
C LYS A 47 7.94 3.76 -8.64
N SER A 48 8.57 2.67 -8.24
CA SER A 48 8.51 1.38 -8.94
C SER A 48 7.87 0.36 -8.02
N LEU A 49 6.54 0.46 -7.90
CA LEU A 49 5.71 -0.37 -7.05
C LEU A 49 4.93 -1.35 -7.91
N THR A 50 4.84 -2.62 -7.51
CA THR A 50 3.98 -3.61 -8.15
C THR A 50 3.00 -4.22 -7.17
N GLU A 51 1.90 -4.75 -7.69
CA GLU A 51 0.89 -5.43 -6.88
C GLU A 51 1.47 -6.64 -6.12
N ALA A 52 2.37 -7.39 -6.75
CA ALA A 52 3.10 -8.49 -6.10
C ALA A 52 3.92 -7.99 -4.90
N GLN A 53 4.60 -6.85 -5.02
CA GLN A 53 5.35 -6.28 -3.90
C GLN A 53 4.44 -5.80 -2.77
N VAL A 54 3.27 -5.24 -3.09
CA VAL A 54 2.29 -4.87 -2.06
C VAL A 54 1.84 -6.13 -1.31
N ARG A 55 1.52 -7.21 -2.01
CA ARG A 55 1.15 -8.49 -1.38
C ARG A 55 2.29 -9.09 -0.57
N ASP A 56 3.52 -9.07 -1.07
CA ASP A 56 4.70 -9.52 -0.32
C ASP A 56 4.90 -8.72 0.97
N VAL A 57 4.70 -7.40 0.91
CA VAL A 57 4.75 -6.55 2.11
C VAL A 57 3.69 -6.99 3.10
N VAL A 58 2.43 -7.17 2.69
CA VAL A 58 1.36 -7.62 3.58
C VAL A 58 1.65 -9.01 4.16
N ALA A 59 2.10 -9.95 3.33
CA ALA A 59 2.38 -11.32 3.74
C ALA A 59 3.57 -11.43 4.71
N GLN A 60 4.58 -10.58 4.55
CA GLN A 60 5.77 -10.55 5.42
C GLN A 60 5.67 -9.53 6.55
N ASN A 61 4.51 -8.88 6.71
CA ASN A 61 4.31 -7.85 7.73
C ASN A 61 4.03 -8.49 9.09
N GLU A 62 5.10 -8.71 9.85
CA GLU A 62 5.08 -9.29 11.20
C GLU A 62 4.24 -8.47 12.20
N LEU A 63 4.14 -7.16 11.98
CA LEU A 63 3.43 -6.22 12.86
C LEU A 63 1.94 -6.06 12.51
N GLN A 64 1.43 -6.77 11.51
CA GLN A 64 0.02 -6.74 11.06
C GLN A 64 -0.58 -5.33 10.80
N ILE A 65 0.28 -4.33 10.60
CA ILE A 65 -0.03 -2.96 10.14
C ILE A 65 -0.88 -2.91 8.85
N PHE A 66 -0.73 -3.86 7.93
CA PHE A 66 -1.49 -3.89 6.68
C PHE A 66 -2.53 -4.99 6.69
N ALA A 67 -3.71 -4.68 6.16
CA ALA A 67 -4.76 -5.65 5.90
C ALA A 67 -5.16 -5.60 4.43
N LEU A 68 -5.46 -6.76 3.85
CA LEU A 68 -6.08 -6.90 2.53
C LEU A 68 -7.57 -7.24 2.70
N SER A 69 -8.39 -6.83 1.74
CA SER A 69 -9.79 -7.26 1.68
C SER A 69 -9.90 -8.74 1.34
N GLU A 70 -11.07 -9.33 1.53
CA GLU A 70 -11.34 -10.76 1.29
C GLU A 70 -11.05 -11.18 -0.16
N ASP A 71 -11.33 -10.28 -1.10
CA ASP A 71 -11.04 -10.40 -2.53
C ASP A 71 -9.60 -9.99 -2.91
N GLY A 72 -8.82 -9.44 -1.96
CA GLY A 72 -7.43 -9.02 -2.17
C GLY A 72 -7.25 -7.81 -3.09
N SER A 73 -8.33 -7.13 -3.48
CA SER A 73 -8.30 -5.95 -4.37
C SER A 73 -8.10 -4.64 -3.60
N ARG A 74 -8.31 -4.63 -2.28
CA ARG A 74 -8.16 -3.45 -1.44
C ARG A 74 -7.14 -3.68 -0.33
N ILE A 75 -6.43 -2.62 0.02
CA ILE A 75 -5.46 -2.58 1.11
C ILE A 75 -5.76 -1.41 2.05
N ARG A 76 -5.58 -1.62 3.35
CA ARG A 76 -5.55 -0.53 4.32
C ARG A 76 -4.32 -0.67 5.21
N ALA A 77 -3.90 0.46 5.79
CA ALA A 77 -2.98 0.46 6.92
C ALA A 77 -3.77 0.78 8.19
N GLN A 78 -3.70 -0.11 9.16
CA GLN A 78 -4.13 0.13 10.54
C GLN A 78 -3.03 0.88 11.26
#